data_AF-A0A7H4LBR5-F1
#
_entry.id   AF-A0A7H4LBR5-F1
#
_cell.length_a   1.000
_cell.length_b   1.000
_cell.length_c   1.000
_cell.angle_alpha   90.00
_cell.angle_beta   90.00
_cell.angle_gamma   90.00
#
_symmetry.space_group_name_H-M   'P 1'
#
loop_
_entity.id
_entity.type
_entity.pdbx_description
1 polymer ?
#
loop_
_entity_poly.entity_id
_entity_poly.type
_entity_poly.pdbx_seq_one_letter_code
_entity_poly.pdbx_strand_id
1 'polypeptide(L)'
;MNLQVCGDKRFLMEEMTKLPNITTLGLVVLACGHSFGAGAFHVLKMSSGIRELTLQLVTRSDCKAFAACQSGCICVEPSNWETEDLVLPCLKELAINDLRGTERELALVKRLLKWATMLERVAVIFHDSIAESNREEFRRLLLSFSRPAICMKFSHG
;
A
#
# COMPACT_ATOMS: atom_id res chain seq x y z
N MET A 1 31.77 6.91 27.04
CA MET A 1 31.50 8.13 26.23
C MET A 1 30.06 8.04 25.78
N ASN A 2 29.21 8.94 26.30
CA ASN A 2 27.79 9.02 25.97
C ASN A 2 27.63 9.75 24.63
N LEU A 3 27.03 9.10 23.64
CA LEU A 3 26.46 9.79 22.49
C LEU A 3 24.99 10.04 22.79
N GLN A 4 24.74 11.23 23.35
CA GLN A 4 23.41 11.80 23.45
C GLN A 4 22.91 12.11 22.04
N VAL A 5 21.99 11.30 21.54
CA VAL A 5 21.28 11.60 20.29
C VAL A 5 20.24 12.66 20.63
N CYS A 6 20.61 13.93 20.44
CA CYS A 6 19.66 15.04 20.38
C CYS A 6 18.93 14.97 19.04
N GLY A 7 17.62 14.74 19.10
CA GLY A 7 16.76 14.76 17.94
C GLY A 7 15.37 14.37 18.37
N ASP A 8 14.53 15.37 18.66
CA ASP A 8 13.09 15.23 18.81
C ASP A 8 12.54 14.76 17.46
N LYS A 9 12.66 13.46 17.17
CA LYS A 9 12.15 12.82 15.94
C LYS A 9 10.65 12.64 16.11
N ARG A 10 9.92 13.75 16.19
CA ARG A 10 8.46 13.74 16.15
C ARG A 10 8.03 13.08 14.86
N PHE A 11 7.15 12.10 14.97
CA PHE A 11 6.58 11.40 13.82
C PHE A 11 5.63 12.38 13.12
N LEU A 12 6.15 13.14 12.16
CA LEU A 12 5.42 14.22 11.47
C LEU A 12 4.11 13.77 10.78
N MET A 13 3.97 12.45 10.55
CA MET A 13 2.75 11.87 10.01
C MET A 13 1.54 12.08 10.94
N GLU A 14 1.69 11.97 12.27
CA GLU A 14 0.55 12.14 13.18
C GLU A 14 -0.05 13.56 13.19
N GLU A 15 0.77 14.58 12.89
CA GLU A 15 0.36 15.99 12.90
C GLU A 15 -0.25 16.42 11.56
N MET A 16 0.07 15.72 10.48
CA MET A 16 -0.60 15.96 9.21
C MET A 16 -1.99 15.32 9.32
N THR A 17 -3.05 16.12 9.20
CA THR A 17 -4.45 15.62 9.18
C THR A 17 -5.15 15.68 7.82
N LYS A 18 -4.66 16.52 6.88
CA LYS A 18 -5.02 16.50 5.45
C LYS A 18 -3.84 16.90 4.56
N LEU A 19 -3.68 16.27 3.40
CA LEU A 19 -2.89 16.83 2.30
C LEU A 19 -3.67 17.95 1.59
N PRO A 20 -3.00 18.90 0.92
CA PRO A 20 -3.67 19.87 0.05
C PRO A 20 -4.54 19.16 -1.00
N ASN A 21 -5.45 19.87 -1.67
CA ASN A 21 -6.35 19.30 -2.69
C ASN A 21 -5.56 18.69 -3.86
N ILE A 22 -5.12 17.44 -3.69
CA ILE A 22 -4.45 16.64 -4.69
C ILE A 22 -5.47 15.69 -5.31
N THR A 23 -5.45 15.61 -6.64
CA THR A 23 -6.29 14.69 -7.40
C THR A 23 -5.55 13.40 -7.74
N THR A 24 -4.22 13.44 -7.77
CA THR A 24 -3.36 12.32 -8.17
C THR A 24 -2.27 12.14 -7.12
N LEU A 25 -2.06 10.91 -6.68
CA LEU A 25 -1.04 10.54 -5.70
C LEU A 25 -0.19 9.39 -6.24
N GLY A 26 1.13 9.61 -6.30
CA GLY A 26 2.12 8.55 -6.45
C GLY A 26 2.64 8.16 -5.08
N LEU A 27 2.49 6.88 -4.72
CA LEU A 27 2.94 6.33 -3.45
C LEU A 27 3.92 5.19 -3.70
N VAL A 28 5.18 5.39 -3.30
CA VAL A 28 6.20 4.34 -3.30
C VAL A 28 6.22 3.70 -1.92
N VAL A 29 5.91 2.41 -1.84
CA VAL A 29 5.90 1.68 -0.57
C VAL A 29 6.99 0.63 -0.60
N LEU A 30 7.89 0.72 0.38
CA LEU A 30 8.86 -0.33 0.63
C LEU A 30 8.14 -1.53 1.27
N ALA A 31 7.92 -2.58 0.49
CA ALA A 31 7.38 -3.88 0.89
C ALA A 31 8.33 -4.69 1.78
N CYS A 32 9.22 -4.02 2.52
CA CYS A 32 10.01 -4.61 3.57
C CYS A 32 10.09 -3.70 4.80
N GLY A 33 9.40 -4.12 5.85
CA GLY A 33 9.31 -3.42 7.13
C GLY A 33 7.97 -3.65 7.82
N HIS A 34 7.92 -3.38 9.12
CA HIS A 34 6.71 -3.51 9.94
C HIS A 34 5.68 -2.40 9.66
N SER A 35 6.08 -1.30 9.04
CA SER A 35 5.22 -0.15 8.73
C SER A 35 4.63 -0.18 7.32
N PHE A 36 4.79 -1.26 6.54
CA PHE A 36 4.33 -1.33 5.14
C PHE A 36 2.88 -0.89 4.96
N GLY A 37 1.95 -1.63 5.56
CA GLY A 37 0.52 -1.33 5.45
C GLY A 37 0.11 -0.12 6.27
N ALA A 38 0.73 0.09 7.43
CA ALA A 38 0.42 1.20 8.31
C ALA A 38 0.75 2.57 7.70
N GLY A 39 1.92 2.69 7.08
CA GLY A 39 2.34 3.90 6.38
C GLY A 39 1.44 4.20 5.18
N ALA A 40 1.13 3.18 4.37
CA ALA A 40 0.20 3.33 3.25
C ALA A 40 -1.20 3.76 3.72
N PHE A 41 -1.73 3.11 4.75
CA PHE A 41 -3.03 3.44 5.34
C PHE A 41 -3.09 4.89 5.81
N HIS A 42 -2.06 5.32 6.56
CA HIS A 42 -1.98 6.68 7.08
C HIS A 42 -1.97 7.71 5.94
N VAL A 43 -1.10 7.54 4.93
CA VAL A 43 -1.04 8.46 3.78
C VAL A 43 -2.36 8.49 3.01
N LEU A 44 -3.06 7.36 2.88
CA LEU A 44 -4.35 7.31 2.19
C LEU A 44 -5.47 7.98 2.99
N LYS A 45 -5.50 7.81 4.32
CA LYS A 45 -6.42 8.50 5.24
C LYS A 45 -6.33 10.02 5.09
N MET A 46 -5.10 10.48 4.84
CA MET A 46 -4.71 11.86 4.63
C MET A 46 -5.06 12.44 3.25
N SER A 47 -5.39 11.56 2.31
CA SER A 47 -5.51 11.87 0.88
C SER A 47 -6.90 11.51 0.33
N SER A 48 -7.96 11.60 1.14
CA SER A 48 -9.29 11.11 0.77
C SER A 48 -9.91 11.74 -0.49
N GLY A 49 -9.43 12.91 -0.91
CA GLY A 49 -9.85 13.60 -2.13
C GLY A 49 -9.20 13.11 -3.43
N ILE A 50 -8.24 12.18 -3.37
CA ILE A 50 -7.58 11.67 -4.59
C ILE A 50 -8.57 10.95 -5.49
N ARG A 51 -8.35 11.11 -6.79
CA ARG A 51 -9.07 10.43 -7.87
C ARG A 51 -8.22 9.36 -8.55
N GLU A 52 -6.90 9.50 -8.45
CA GLU A 52 -5.92 8.61 -9.07
C GLU A 52 -4.83 8.26 -8.07
N LEU A 53 -4.55 6.97 -7.94
CA LEU A 53 -3.47 6.44 -7.10
C LEU A 53 -2.54 5.57 -7.95
N THR A 54 -1.25 5.86 -7.93
CA THR A 54 -0.21 4.95 -8.40
C THR A 54 0.54 4.40 -7.20
N LEU A 55 0.47 3.09 -6.99
CA LEU A 55 1.16 2.37 -5.94
C LEU A 55 2.37 1.63 -6.54
N GLN A 56 3.57 2.06 -6.17
CA GLN A 56 4.82 1.43 -6.57
C GLN A 56 5.34 0.55 -5.43
N LEU A 57 5.36 -0.77 -5.64
CA LEU A 57 5.82 -1.73 -4.64
C LEU A 57 7.30 -2.01 -4.85
N VAL A 58 8.12 -1.68 -3.84
CA VAL A 58 9.58 -1.86 -3.93
C VAL A 58 10.03 -2.79 -2.82
N THR A 59 11.00 -3.64 -3.11
CA THR A 59 11.61 -4.54 -2.13
C THR A 59 13.12 -4.39 -2.26
N ARG A 60 13.85 -4.31 -1.14
CA ARG A 60 15.32 -4.32 -1.20
C ARG A 60 15.83 -5.76 -1.05
N SER A 61 16.88 -6.09 -1.79
CA SER A 61 17.51 -7.41 -1.79
C SER A 61 18.12 -7.80 -0.42
N ASP A 62 18.43 -6.82 0.42
CA ASP A 62 18.95 -7.01 1.79
C ASP A 62 17.85 -7.14 2.84
N CYS A 63 16.58 -7.00 2.45
CA CYS A 63 15.43 -7.24 3.31
C CYS A 63 15.23 -8.75 3.53
N LYS A 64 16.16 -9.38 4.27
CA LYS A 64 15.91 -10.67 4.92
C LYS A 64 14.68 -10.52 5.79
N ALA A 65 13.85 -11.58 5.88
CA ALA A 65 12.65 -11.62 6.71
C ALA A 65 12.91 -10.92 8.04
N PHE A 66 12.39 -9.70 8.19
CA PHE A 66 12.68 -8.88 9.36
C PHE A 66 12.19 -9.65 10.58
N ALA A 67 13.10 -9.85 11.54
CA ALA A 67 12.73 -10.31 12.88
C ALA A 67 11.60 -9.42 13.41
N ALA A 68 10.69 -9.99 14.21
CA ALA A 68 9.63 -9.24 14.87
C ALA A 68 10.16 -7.91 15.46
N CYS A 69 9.41 -6.80 15.33
CA CYS A 69 9.82 -5.50 15.88
C CYS A 69 10.29 -5.70 17.32
N GLN A 70 11.43 -5.10 17.66
CA GLN A 70 11.85 -5.01 19.06
C GLN A 70 10.83 -4.17 19.84
N SER A 71 10.75 -4.37 21.15
CA SER A 71 9.94 -3.51 22.02
C SER A 71 10.39 -2.05 21.91
N GLY A 72 9.45 -1.11 21.73
CA GLY A 72 9.74 0.32 21.56
C GLY A 72 10.08 0.76 20.12
N CYS A 73 9.97 -0.14 19.16
CA CYS A 73 10.05 0.17 17.73
C CYS A 73 8.91 1.14 17.36
N ILE A 74 9.23 2.34 16.84
CA ILE A 74 8.23 3.34 16.42
C ILE A 74 7.28 2.84 15.32
N CYS A 75 7.59 1.70 14.71
CA CYS A 75 6.72 0.99 13.78
C CYS A 75 5.61 0.19 14.47
N VAL A 76 5.62 0.10 15.81
CA VAL A 76 4.71 -0.74 16.63
C VAL A 76 3.41 -0.04 16.93
N GLU A 77 3.30 1.28 16.77
CA GLU A 77 2.01 1.93 16.91
C GLU A 77 1.15 1.55 15.71
N PRO A 78 0.26 0.54 15.84
CA PRO A 78 -0.37 -0.04 14.70
C PRO A 78 -1.55 0.88 14.39
N SER A 79 -1.52 1.55 13.25
CA SER A 79 -2.80 1.66 12.56
C SER A 79 -3.29 0.22 12.41
N ASN A 80 -4.50 -0.07 12.88
CA ASN A 80 -5.14 -1.36 12.73
C ASN A 80 -5.52 -1.58 11.26
N TRP A 81 -4.66 -1.25 10.29
CA TRP A 81 -4.98 -1.13 8.87
C TRP A 81 -5.52 -2.43 8.26
N GLU A 82 -5.26 -3.57 8.89
CA GLU A 82 -5.83 -4.88 8.54
C GLU A 82 -7.32 -5.01 8.91
N THR A 83 -7.79 -4.27 9.93
CA THR A 83 -9.17 -4.30 10.44
C THR A 83 -9.92 -2.95 10.35
N GLU A 84 -9.26 -1.82 10.53
CA GLU A 84 -9.80 -0.45 10.45
C GLU A 84 -10.26 -0.12 9.02
N ASP A 85 -11.49 0.37 8.89
CA ASP A 85 -12.01 0.76 7.58
C ASP A 85 -11.64 2.19 7.23
N LEU A 86 -11.28 2.38 5.96
CA LEU A 86 -11.03 3.67 5.34
C LEU A 86 -12.02 3.86 4.19
N VAL A 87 -12.36 5.11 3.89
CA VAL A 87 -13.18 5.46 2.73
C VAL A 87 -12.37 6.40 1.84
N LEU A 88 -12.21 6.02 0.57
CA LEU A 88 -11.59 6.82 -0.49
C LEU A 88 -12.68 7.18 -1.51
N PRO A 89 -13.56 8.15 -1.17
CA PRO A 89 -14.81 8.37 -1.89
C PRO A 89 -14.62 8.89 -3.31
N CYS A 90 -13.46 9.49 -3.61
CA CYS A 90 -13.17 10.10 -4.91
C CYS A 90 -12.31 9.22 -5.82
N LEU A 91 -11.72 8.13 -5.30
CA LEU A 91 -10.73 7.32 -6.00
C LEU A 91 -11.41 6.50 -7.11
N LYS A 92 -11.00 6.76 -8.36
CA LYS A 92 -11.53 6.14 -9.59
C LYS A 92 -10.50 5.23 -10.26
N GLU A 93 -9.24 5.61 -10.19
CA GLU A 93 -8.13 4.93 -10.88
C GLU A 93 -7.08 4.43 -9.89
N LEU A 94 -6.71 3.17 -10.01
CA LEU A 94 -5.62 2.56 -9.25
C LEU A 94 -4.65 1.86 -10.19
N ALA A 95 -3.40 2.34 -10.21
CA ALA A 95 -2.28 1.64 -10.83
C ALA A 95 -1.43 0.98 -9.75
N ILE A 96 -1.09 -0.29 -9.92
CA ILE A 96 -0.24 -1.07 -9.01
C ILE A 96 0.93 -1.59 -9.83
N ASN A 97 2.13 -1.18 -9.48
CA ASN A 97 3.35 -1.55 -10.17
C ASN A 97 4.19 -2.50 -9.31
N ASP A 98 4.92 -3.40 -9.97
CA ASP A 98 5.84 -4.36 -9.36
C ASP A 98 5.18 -5.27 -8.31
N LEU A 99 3.95 -5.70 -8.56
CA LEU A 99 3.26 -6.63 -7.68
C LEU A 99 3.94 -8.01 -7.71
N ARG A 100 4.43 -8.47 -6.55
CA ARG A 100 5.05 -9.80 -6.39
C ARG A 100 4.04 -10.86 -5.91
N GLY A 101 2.90 -10.43 -5.38
CA GLY A 101 1.85 -11.33 -4.90
C GLY A 101 2.14 -11.91 -3.53
N THR A 102 2.92 -11.21 -2.70
CA THR A 102 3.07 -11.61 -1.29
C THR A 102 1.74 -11.43 -0.54
N GLU A 103 1.53 -12.17 0.55
CA GLU A 103 0.32 -12.05 1.38
C GLU A 103 0.03 -10.61 1.80
N ARG A 104 1.08 -9.86 2.19
CA ARG A 104 0.96 -8.46 2.63
C ARG A 104 0.54 -7.52 1.50
N GLU A 105 1.13 -7.68 0.33
CA GLU A 105 0.76 -6.89 -0.85
C GLU A 105 -0.70 -7.18 -1.23
N LEU A 106 -1.07 -8.46 -1.34
CA LEU A 106 -2.43 -8.87 -1.68
C LEU A 106 -3.46 -8.39 -0.66
N ALA A 107 -3.12 -8.40 0.63
CA ALA A 107 -3.95 -7.83 1.69
C ALA A 107 -4.17 -6.33 1.49
N LEU A 108 -3.12 -5.56 1.20
CA LEU A 108 -3.25 -4.12 0.90
C LEU A 108 -4.11 -3.88 -0.34
N VAL A 109 -3.91 -4.65 -1.42
CA VAL A 109 -4.72 -4.51 -2.65
C VAL A 109 -6.20 -4.80 -2.35
N LYS A 110 -6.50 -5.90 -1.65
CA LYS A 110 -7.87 -6.24 -1.26
C LYS A 110 -8.52 -5.11 -0.46
N ARG A 111 -7.77 -4.47 0.44
CA ARG A 111 -8.25 -3.35 1.25
C ARG A 111 -8.48 -2.10 0.42
N LEU A 112 -7.58 -1.75 -0.49
CA LEU A 112 -7.76 -0.63 -1.42
C LEU A 112 -9.03 -0.77 -2.26
N LEU A 113 -9.30 -1.96 -2.80
CA LEU A 113 -10.52 -2.23 -3.56
C LEU A 113 -11.78 -2.09 -2.70
N LYS A 114 -11.70 -2.43 -1.41
CA LYS A 114 -12.80 -2.24 -0.44
C LYS A 114 -13.01 -0.76 -0.09
N TRP A 115 -11.93 -0.02 0.16
CA TRP A 115 -11.98 1.38 0.59
C TRP A 115 -12.42 2.34 -0.53
N ALA A 116 -12.11 2.01 -1.78
CA ALA A 116 -12.40 2.82 -2.95
C ALA A 116 -13.77 2.47 -3.57
N THR A 117 -14.85 2.97 -2.98
CA THR A 117 -16.21 2.63 -3.42
C THR A 117 -16.54 3.12 -4.83
N MET A 118 -15.88 4.18 -5.31
CA MET A 118 -16.05 4.74 -6.67
C MET A 118 -15.02 4.26 -7.69
N LEU A 119 -14.25 3.22 -7.35
CA LEU A 119 -13.20 2.71 -8.24
C LEU A 119 -13.81 2.17 -9.55
N GLU A 120 -13.27 2.62 -10.67
CA GLU A 120 -13.70 2.29 -12.03
C GLU A 120 -12.65 1.44 -12.74
N ARG A 121 -11.36 1.76 -12.58
CA ARG A 121 -10.28 1.09 -13.30
C ARG A 121 -9.11 0.74 -12.39
N VAL A 122 -8.60 -0.46 -12.60
CA VAL A 122 -7.40 -0.97 -11.94
C VAL A 122 -6.43 -1.48 -12.99
N ALA A 123 -5.19 -1.02 -12.96
CA ALA A 123 -4.10 -1.55 -13.75
C ALA A 123 -3.07 -2.20 -12.81
N VAL A 124 -2.68 -3.44 -13.11
CA VAL A 124 -1.69 -4.18 -12.33
C VAL A 124 -0.55 -4.62 -13.24
N ILE A 125 0.66 -4.23 -12.88
CA ILE A 125 1.90 -4.69 -13.48
C ILE A 125 2.55 -5.67 -12.49
N PHE A 126 2.69 -6.92 -12.90
CA PHE A 126 3.40 -7.91 -12.09
C PHE A 126 4.90 -7.71 -12.22
N HIS A 127 5.64 -7.95 -11.14
CA HIS A 127 7.09 -7.94 -11.15
C HIS A 127 7.64 -9.07 -12.04
N ASP A 128 8.71 -8.80 -12.79
CA ASP A 128 9.26 -9.72 -13.82
C ASP A 128 9.71 -11.08 -13.28
N SER A 129 10.06 -11.13 -11.99
CA SER A 129 10.45 -12.38 -11.33
C SER A 129 9.31 -13.38 -11.13
N ILE A 130 8.05 -13.00 -11.39
CA ILE A 130 6.89 -13.87 -11.16
C ILE A 130 6.65 -14.77 -12.38
N ALA A 131 6.66 -16.08 -12.15
CA ALA A 131 6.32 -17.08 -13.17
C ALA A 131 4.88 -16.90 -13.69
N GLU A 132 4.64 -17.25 -14.97
CA GLU A 132 3.31 -17.11 -15.61
C GLU A 132 2.20 -17.82 -14.82
N SER A 133 2.47 -19.03 -14.31
CA SER A 133 1.50 -19.80 -13.51
C SER A 133 1.05 -19.03 -12.27
N ASN A 134 1.98 -18.38 -11.58
CA ASN A 134 1.70 -17.58 -10.39
C ASN A 134 0.96 -16.29 -10.78
N ARG A 135 1.30 -15.67 -11.92
CA ARG A 135 0.57 -14.50 -12.43
C ARG A 135 -0.90 -14.83 -12.70
N GLU A 136 -1.18 -15.99 -13.27
CA GLU A 136 -2.56 -16.42 -13.53
C GLU A 136 -3.34 -16.75 -12.25
N GLU A 137 -2.68 -17.32 -11.24
CA GLU A 137 -3.27 -17.48 -9.91
C GLU A 137 -3.59 -16.12 -9.26
N PHE A 138 -2.65 -15.18 -9.29
CA PHE A 138 -2.86 -13.85 -8.73
C PHE A 138 -3.92 -13.04 -9.49
N ARG A 139 -4.01 -13.16 -10.82
CA ARG A 139 -5.10 -12.56 -11.61
C ARG A 139 -6.46 -13.05 -11.12
N ARG A 140 -6.64 -14.37 -10.99
CA ARG A 140 -7.89 -14.95 -10.49
C ARG A 140 -8.21 -14.49 -9.08
N LEU A 141 -7.21 -14.44 -8.20
CA LEU A 141 -7.39 -13.95 -6.84
C LEU A 141 -7.81 -12.47 -6.80
N LEU A 142 -7.13 -11.60 -7.55
CA LEU A 142 -7.44 -10.16 -7.62
C LEU A 142 -8.83 -9.91 -8.21
N LEU A 143 -9.22 -10.67 -9.24
CA LEU A 143 -10.57 -10.64 -9.79
C LEU A 143 -11.62 -11.06 -8.76
N SER A 144 -11.31 -12.01 -7.88
CA SER A 144 -12.21 -12.43 -6.79
C SER A 144 -12.45 -11.33 -5.74
N PHE A 145 -11.54 -10.37 -5.62
CA PHE A 145 -11.72 -9.19 -4.76
C PHE A 145 -12.53 -8.09 -5.46
N SER A 146 -12.57 -8.14 -6.79
CA SER A 146 -13.15 -7.09 -7.62
C SER A 146 -14.68 -7.14 -7.63
N ARG A 147 -15.28 -5.97 -7.88
CA ARG A 147 -16.71 -5.84 -8.13
C ARG A 147 -16.93 -5.82 -9.65
N PRO A 148 -18.09 -6.26 -10.16
CA PRO A 148 -18.35 -6.32 -11.61
C PRO A 148 -18.16 -4.99 -12.36
N ALA A 149 -18.34 -3.85 -11.68
CA ALA A 149 -18.20 -2.51 -12.28
C ALA A 149 -16.73 -2.07 -12.47
N ILE A 150 -15.76 -2.76 -11.87
CA ILE A 150 -14.34 -2.38 -11.96
C ILE A 150 -13.71 -3.06 -13.18
N CYS A 151 -13.16 -2.27 -14.09
CA CYS A 151 -12.33 -2.76 -15.19
C CYS A 151 -10.91 -3.03 -14.68
N MET A 152 -10.53 -4.31 -14.60
CA MET A 152 -9.16 -4.72 -14.28
C MET A 152 -8.34 -5.02 -15.53
N LYS A 153 -7.13 -4.48 -15.61
CA LYS A 153 -6.13 -4.76 -16.64
C LYS A 153 -4.86 -5.27 -16.00
N PHE A 154 -4.25 -6.29 -16.61
CA PHE A 154 -3.03 -6.91 -16.13
C PHE A 154 -1.96 -6.88 -17.23
N SER A 155 -0.75 -6.47 -16.88
CA SER A 155 0.42 -6.47 -17.77
C SER A 155 1.66 -7.04 -17.06
N HIS A 156 2.72 -7.25 -17.83
CA HIS A 156 4.06 -7.60 -17.35
C HIS A 156 4.98 -6.39 -17.46
N GLY A 157 6.00 -6.32 -16.60
CA GLY A 157 7.07 -5.33 -16.67
C GLY A 157 8.06 -5.61 -17.80
#